data_AF-A0A950SYJ3-F1
#
_entry.id   AF-A0A950SYJ3-F1
#
_cell.length_a   1.000
_cell.length_b   1.000
_cell.length_c   1.000
_cell.angle_alpha   90.00
_cell.angle_beta   90.00
_cell.angle_gamma   90.00
#
_symmetry.space_group_name_H-M   'P 1'
#
loop_
_entity.id
_entity.type
_entity.pdbx_description
1 polymer ?
#
loop_
_entity_poly.entity_id
_entity_poly.type
_entity_poly.pdbx_seq_one_letter_code
_entity_poly.pdbx_strand_id
1 'polypeptide(L)'
;MIYLIGGAPRVGKTLLAQQLCTTRSVGWISTDLLMDLLRVANAPGRKMKWDAAPEAITAAAEWFFPYLERFLWGVSSLADHYVIEGVDFLPAQVAQLSTQY
;
A
#
# COMPACT_ATOMS: atom_id res chain seq x y z
N MET A 1 8.25 4.14 12.48
CA MET A 1 7.25 4.95 11.74
C MET A 1 7.16 4.53 10.29
N ILE A 2 6.00 4.00 9.91
CA ILE A 2 5.70 3.61 8.54
C ILE A 2 4.95 4.75 7.84
N TYR A 3 5.38 5.12 6.64
CA TYR A 3 4.76 6.17 5.84
C TYR A 3 3.85 5.53 4.79
N LEU A 4 2.53 5.78 4.89
CA LEU A 4 1.54 5.35 3.91
C LEU A 4 1.20 6.53 2.99
N ILE A 5 1.63 6.47 1.72
CA ILE A 5 1.41 7.52 0.72
C ILE A 5 0.31 7.06 -0.24
N GLY A 6 -0.92 7.47 0.05
CA GLY A 6 -2.10 7.17 -0.76
C GLY A 6 -2.42 8.28 -1.77
N GLY A 7 -3.25 7.96 -2.76
CA GLY A 7 -3.82 8.95 -3.69
C GLY A 7 -4.02 8.41 -5.10
N ALA A 8 -4.75 9.16 -5.93
CA ALA A 8 -5.09 8.74 -7.29
C ALA A 8 -3.84 8.45 -8.17
N PRO A 9 -3.97 7.68 -9.26
CA PRO A 9 -2.89 7.51 -10.23
C PRO A 9 -2.33 8.85 -10.73
N ARG A 10 -1.01 8.90 -10.98
CA ARG A 10 -0.31 10.05 -11.59
C ARG A 10 -0.30 11.38 -10.80
N VAL A 11 -0.59 11.36 -9.50
CA VAL A 11 -0.50 12.56 -8.63
C VAL A 11 0.90 12.77 -7.99
N GLY A 12 1.93 12.04 -8.44
CA GLY A 12 3.30 12.20 -7.95
C GLY A 12 3.66 11.40 -6.69
N LYS A 13 2.85 10.41 -6.28
CA LYS A 13 3.12 9.55 -5.10
C LYS A 13 4.50 8.90 -5.12
N THR A 14 4.87 8.31 -6.24
CA THR A 14 6.18 7.65 -6.42
C THR A 14 7.33 8.66 -6.31
N LEU A 15 7.17 9.87 -6.85
CA LEU A 15 8.18 10.92 -6.73
C LEU A 15 8.36 11.34 -5.26
N LEU A 16 7.25 11.56 -4.55
CA LEU A 16 7.28 11.87 -3.12
C LEU A 16 7.92 10.73 -2.31
N ALA A 17 7.57 9.48 -2.59
CA ALA A 17 8.14 8.31 -1.95
C ALA A 17 9.66 8.24 -2.17
N GLN A 18 10.12 8.41 -3.41
CA GLN A 18 11.55 8.39 -3.76
C GLN A 18 12.34 9.53 -3.09
N GLN A 19 11.77 10.74 -3.05
CA GLN A 19 12.38 11.88 -2.34
C GLN A 19 12.50 11.61 -0.85
N LEU A 20 11.44 11.08 -0.23
CA LEU A 20 11.43 10.73 1.18
C LEU A 20 12.47 9.64 1.49
N CYS A 21 12.55 8.61 0.64
CA CYS A 21 13.48 7.50 0.80
C CYS A 21 14.94 7.92 0.64
N THR A 22 15.23 8.75 -0.36
CA THR A 22 16.57 9.32 -0.57
C THR A 22 16.97 10.19 0.61
N THR A 23 16.06 11.04 1.12
CA THR A 23 16.35 11.97 2.21
C THR A 23 16.56 11.24 3.55
N ARG A 24 15.80 10.18 3.80
CA ARG A 24 15.82 9.45 5.09
C ARG A 24 16.62 8.15 5.06
N SER A 25 17.14 7.74 3.90
CA SER A 25 17.79 6.42 3.70
C SER A 25 16.92 5.25 4.17
N VAL A 26 15.65 5.23 3.73
CA VAL A 26 14.66 4.21 4.13
C VAL A 26 14.20 3.36 2.95
N GLY A 27 13.77 2.13 3.22
CA GLY A 27 13.19 1.23 2.23
C GLY A 27 11.81 1.68 1.75
N TRP A 28 11.43 1.23 0.55
CA TRP A 28 10.17 1.57 -0.09
C TRP A 28 9.57 0.41 -0.90
N ILE A 29 8.25 0.32 -0.88
CA ILE A 29 7.49 -0.56 -1.76
C ILE A 29 6.22 0.11 -2.30
N SER A 30 5.82 -0.30 -3.49
CA SER A 30 4.51 0.06 -4.06
C SER A 30 3.48 -1.04 -3.77
N THR A 31 2.24 -0.64 -3.50
CA THR A 31 1.10 -1.57 -3.44
C THR A 31 0.85 -2.28 -4.77
N ASP A 32 1.23 -1.68 -5.91
CA ASP A 32 1.19 -2.34 -7.21
C ASP A 32 2.11 -3.57 -7.24
N LEU A 33 3.30 -3.49 -6.62
CA LEU A 33 4.22 -4.62 -6.52
C LEU A 33 3.65 -5.71 -5.60
N LEU A 34 3.05 -5.32 -4.47
CA LEU A 34 2.40 -6.28 -3.57
C LEU A 34 1.23 -6.99 -4.27
N MET A 35 0.41 -6.26 -5.02
CA MET A 35 -0.67 -6.80 -5.84
C MET A 35 -0.14 -7.77 -6.91
N ASP A 36 0.97 -7.43 -7.56
CA ASP A 36 1.62 -8.30 -8.54
C ASP A 36 2.16 -9.60 -7.91
N LEU A 37 2.67 -9.55 -6.68
CA LEU A 37 3.05 -10.75 -5.94
C LEU A 37 1.83 -11.63 -5.63
N LEU A 38 0.71 -11.04 -5.22
CA LEU A 38 -0.55 -11.76 -5.00
C LEU A 38 -1.11 -12.35 -6.32
N ARG A 39 -0.88 -11.68 -7.45
CA ARG A 39 -1.21 -12.20 -8.78
C ARG A 39 -0.38 -13.45 -9.10
N VAL A 40 0.93 -13.41 -8.85
CA VAL A 40 1.82 -14.56 -9.07
C VAL A 40 1.46 -15.72 -8.14
N ALA A 41 1.11 -15.44 -6.89
CA ALA A 41 0.65 -16.43 -5.91
C ALA A 41 -0.75 -16.99 -6.19
N ASN A 42 -1.38 -16.53 -7.27
CA ASN A 42 -2.74 -16.86 -7.68
C ASN A 42 -3.82 -16.61 -6.60
N ALA A 43 -3.72 -15.51 -5.84
CA ALA A 43 -4.67 -15.18 -4.78
C ALA A 43 -6.11 -15.04 -5.33
N PRO A 44 -7.11 -15.67 -4.68
CA PRO A 44 -8.50 -15.66 -5.13
C PRO A 44 -9.17 -14.29 -4.92
N GLY A 45 -10.03 -13.89 -5.86
CA GLY A 45 -10.77 -12.62 -5.77
C GLY A 45 -9.97 -11.37 -6.14
N ARG A 46 -8.70 -11.52 -6.58
CA ARG A 46 -7.89 -10.38 -7.03
C ARG A 46 -8.52 -9.66 -8.22
N LYS A 47 -8.37 -8.35 -8.27
CA LYS A 47 -8.70 -7.58 -9.48
C LYS A 47 -7.77 -7.98 -10.64
N MET A 48 -8.33 -8.12 -11.84
CA MET A 48 -7.56 -8.44 -13.06
C MET A 48 -7.23 -7.19 -13.89
N LYS A 49 -7.97 -6.11 -13.67
CA LYS A 49 -7.80 -4.81 -14.34
C LYS A 49 -8.03 -3.69 -13.34
N TRP A 50 -7.41 -2.54 -13.61
CA TRP A 50 -7.71 -1.31 -12.90
C TRP A 50 -9.10 -0.79 -13.29
N ASP A 51 -9.87 -0.39 -12.30
CA ASP A 51 -11.17 0.26 -12.45
C ASP A 51 -11.21 1.48 -11.54
N ALA A 52 -11.53 2.64 -12.12
CA ALA A 52 -11.55 3.92 -11.42
C ALA A 52 -12.93 4.22 -10.78
N ALA A 53 -13.92 3.34 -10.93
CA ALA A 53 -15.19 3.47 -10.25
C ALA A 53 -14.99 3.47 -8.72
N PRO A 54 -15.61 4.40 -7.97
CA PRO A 54 -15.46 4.48 -6.51
C PRO A 54 -15.73 3.16 -5.79
N GLU A 55 -16.73 2.42 -6.24
CA GLU A 55 -17.11 1.11 -5.69
C GLU A 55 -16.01 0.07 -5.94
N ALA A 56 -15.41 0.08 -7.14
CA ALA A 56 -14.33 -0.84 -7.49
C ALA A 56 -13.04 -0.53 -6.72
N ILE A 57 -12.73 0.76 -6.51
CA ILE A 57 -11.61 1.20 -5.66
C ILE A 57 -11.81 0.72 -4.22
N THR A 58 -13.02 0.93 -3.69
CA THR A 58 -13.37 0.51 -2.32
C THR A 58 -13.25 -1.01 -2.17
N ALA A 59 -13.86 -1.78 -3.07
CA ALA A 59 -13.81 -3.24 -3.04
C ALA A 59 -12.37 -3.78 -3.19
N ALA A 60 -11.55 -3.18 -4.05
CA ALA A 60 -10.15 -3.56 -4.21
C ALA A 60 -9.34 -3.30 -2.93
N ALA A 61 -9.53 -2.14 -2.31
CA ALA A 61 -8.86 -1.78 -1.06
C ALA A 61 -9.30 -2.68 0.11
N GLU A 62 -10.58 -3.02 0.21
CA GLU A 62 -11.09 -3.95 1.23
C GLU A 62 -10.54 -5.37 1.04
N TRP A 63 -10.54 -5.88 -0.20
CA TRP A 63 -9.96 -7.19 -0.51
C TRP A 63 -8.46 -7.24 -0.22
N PHE A 64 -7.73 -6.16 -0.52
CA PHE A 64 -6.29 -6.09 -0.33
C PHE A 64 -5.87 -5.89 1.13
N PHE A 65 -6.72 -5.28 1.95
CA PHE A 65 -6.38 -4.82 3.29
C PHE A 65 -5.75 -5.89 4.20
N PRO A 66 -6.24 -7.14 4.27
CA PRO A 66 -5.60 -8.18 5.09
C PRO A 66 -4.15 -8.47 4.69
N TYR A 67 -3.82 -8.36 3.39
CA TYR A 67 -2.46 -8.56 2.90
C TYR A 67 -1.57 -7.35 3.23
N LEU A 68 -2.11 -6.14 3.11
CA LEU A 68 -1.41 -4.91 3.49
C LEU A 68 -1.11 -4.90 5.01
N GLU A 69 -2.10 -5.23 5.83
CA GLU A 69 -1.95 -5.35 7.29
C GLU A 69 -0.88 -6.40 7.65
N ARG A 70 -0.92 -7.57 7.01
CA ARG A 70 0.08 -8.63 7.23
C ARG A 70 1.49 -8.20 6.85
N PHE A 71 1.62 -7.44 5.76
CA PHE A 71 2.89 -6.87 5.33
C PHE A 71 3.40 -5.81 6.31
N LEU A 72 2.52 -4.90 6.75
CA LEU A 72 2.82 -3.87 7.74
C LEU A 72 3.32 -4.46 9.06
N TRP A 73 2.65 -5.50 9.57
CA TRP A 73 3.12 -6.25 10.73
C TRP A 73 4.54 -6.80 10.55
N GLY A 74 4.86 -7.28 9.34
CA GLY A 74 6.18 -7.82 9.05
C GLY A 74 7.23 -6.74 9.05
N VAL A 75 6.97 -5.66 8.32
CA VAL A 75 7.92 -4.55 8.17
C VAL A 75 8.13 -3.79 9.49
N SER A 76 7.08 -3.59 10.29
CA SER A 76 7.21 -2.91 11.58
C SER A 76 8.13 -3.63 12.56
N SER A 77 8.31 -4.95 12.41
CA SER A 77 9.27 -5.74 13.19
C SER A 77 10.71 -5.71 12.65
N LEU A 78 10.90 -5.30 11.39
CA LEU A 78 12.17 -5.38 10.67
C LEU A 78 12.83 -4.02 10.43
N ALA A 79 12.05 -2.94 10.40
CA ALA A 79 12.53 -1.61 10.07
C ALA A 79 11.86 -0.53 10.93
N ASP A 80 12.67 0.35 11.50
CA ASP A 80 12.19 1.52 12.23
C ASP A 80 11.46 2.51 11.31
N HIS A 81 11.83 2.57 10.04
CA HIS A 81 11.21 3.44 9.05
C HIS A 81 11.05 2.74 7.71
N TYR A 82 9.88 2.90 7.08
CA TYR A 82 9.59 2.31 5.79
C TYR A 82 8.51 3.10 5.05
N VAL A 83 8.54 3.11 3.72
CA VAL A 83 7.55 3.79 2.89
C VAL A 83 6.74 2.78 2.09
N ILE A 84 5.42 2.92 2.13
CA ILE A 84 4.48 2.17 1.30
C ILE A 84 3.65 3.19 0.53
N GLU A 85 3.59 3.06 -0.80
CA GLU A 85 2.78 3.96 -1.64
C GLU A 85 1.81 3.21 -2.55
N GLY A 86 0.71 3.86 -2.89
CA GLY A 86 -0.11 3.45 -4.02
C GLY A 86 -1.58 3.79 -3.87
N VAL A 87 -2.45 2.95 -4.44
CA VAL A 87 -3.86 3.28 -4.70
C VAL A 87 -4.84 2.36 -3.97
N ASP A 88 -4.37 1.24 -3.41
CA ASP A 88 -5.20 0.14 -2.93
C ASP A 88 -5.44 0.15 -1.41
N PHE A 89 -5.53 1.34 -0.80
CA PHE A 89 -5.96 1.49 0.59
C PHE A 89 -6.73 2.80 0.81
N LEU A 90 -7.65 2.78 1.76
CA LEU A 90 -8.55 3.88 2.07
C LEU A 90 -8.05 4.68 3.29
N PRO A 91 -8.38 5.98 3.40
CA PRO A 91 -8.05 6.77 4.58
C PRO A 91 -8.53 6.15 5.90
N ALA A 92 -9.71 5.51 5.91
CA ALA A 92 -10.24 4.83 7.10
C ALA A 92 -9.38 3.63 7.52
N GLN A 93 -8.83 2.89 6.57
CA GLN A 93 -7.90 1.78 6.81
C GLN A 93 -6.57 2.29 7.37
N VAL A 94 -6.07 3.42 6.88
CA VAL A 94 -4.87 4.07 7.44
C VAL A 94 -5.09 4.49 8.89
N ALA A 95 -6.26 5.09 9.18
CA ALA A 95 -6.62 5.45 10.55
C ALA A 95 -6.66 4.22 11.47
N GLN A 96 -7.26 3.11 11.02
CA GLN A 96 -7.26 1.84 11.75
C GLN A 96 -5.84 1.33 12.02
N LEU A 97 -4.98 1.26 11.00
CA LEU A 97 -3.61 0.77 11.13
C LEU A 97 -2.78 1.61 12.11
N SER A 98 -3.00 2.92 12.16
CA SER A 98 -2.26 3.82 13.07
C SER A 98 -2.55 3.59 14.55
N THR A 99 -3.62 2.86 14.89
CA THR A 99 -3.92 2.46 16.27
C THR A 99 -3.23 1.16 16.68
N GLN A 100 -2.69 0.41 15.71
CA GLN A 100 -2.11 -0.92 15.91
C GLN A 100 -0.59 -0.94 15.76
N TYR A 101 -0.01 -0.05 14.94
CA TYR A 101 1.42 0.02 14.59
C TYR A 101 1.95 1.44 14.68
#